data_AF-A0A8E2JTP0-F1
#
_entry.id   AF-A0A8E2JTP0-F1
#
_cell.length_a   1.000
_cell.length_b   1.000
_cell.length_c   1.000
_cell.angle_alpha   90.00
_cell.angle_beta   90.00
_cell.angle_gamma   90.00
#
_symmetry.space_group_name_H-M   'P 1'
#
loop_
_entity.id
_entity.type
_entity.pdbx_description
1 polymer ?
#
loop_
_entity_poly.entity_id
_entity_poly.type
_entity_poly.pdbx_seq_one_letter_code
_entity_poly.pdbx_strand_id
1 'polypeptide(L)'
;MEEVIKGTDDVSDDELEKLASKLCKQDVKIDKSYTVGHSNVVQQENILAVFVKKQSGVGAVEILPYNSIRTGPGEKGWAILPIVERCTLFGQPLVRFFR
;
A
#
# COMPACT_ATOMS: atom_id res chain seq x y z
N MET A 1 -18.54 1.10 -0.74
CA MET A 1 -17.53 1.69 0.16
C MET A 1 -16.32 0.79 0.07
N GLU A 2 -15.17 1.28 -0.40
CA GLU A 2 -13.95 0.48 -0.40
C GLU A 2 -13.36 0.50 1.02
N GLU A 3 -13.13 -0.69 1.55
CA GLU A 3 -12.56 -0.85 2.88
C GLU A 3 -11.07 -0.51 2.81
N VAL A 4 -10.61 0.40 3.67
CA VAL A 4 -9.19 0.75 3.81
C VAL A 4 -8.79 0.46 5.24
N ILE A 5 -7.76 -0.36 5.41
CA ILE A 5 -7.24 -0.68 6.74
C ILE A 5 -6.14 0.32 7.08
N LYS A 6 -6.19 0.91 8.27
CA LYS A 6 -5.22 1.92 8.76
C LYS A 6 -4.72 1.56 10.15
N GLY A 7 -3.48 1.93 10.48
CA GLY A 7 -2.89 1.75 11.81
C GLY A 7 -1.73 2.70 12.08
N THR A 8 -1.17 2.65 13.29
CA THR A 8 -0.13 3.59 13.78
C THR A 8 1.06 2.96 14.49
N ASP A 9 1.04 1.64 14.69
CA ASP A 9 2.11 0.89 15.37
C ASP A 9 2.90 0.04 14.36
N ASP A 10 4.10 -0.42 14.77
CA ASP A 10 4.83 -1.42 14.00
C ASP A 10 4.13 -2.77 14.16
N VAL A 11 3.49 -3.20 13.08
CA VAL A 11 2.75 -4.46 12.96
C VAL A 11 3.64 -5.46 12.24
N SER A 12 3.58 -6.72 12.65
CA SER A 12 4.38 -7.79 12.04
C SER A 12 3.94 -8.09 10.60
N ASP A 13 4.85 -8.61 9.78
CA ASP A 13 4.55 -9.00 8.39
C ASP A 13 3.41 -10.03 8.34
N ASP A 14 3.39 -11.01 9.26
CA ASP A 14 2.32 -12.01 9.38
C ASP A 14 0.94 -11.39 9.65
N GLU A 15 0.88 -10.35 10.48
CA GLU A 15 -0.36 -9.63 10.76
C GLU A 15 -0.79 -8.77 9.57
N LEU A 16 0.15 -8.10 8.90
CA LEU A 16 -0.12 -7.35 7.68
C LEU A 16 -0.65 -8.25 6.57
N GLU A 17 -0.08 -9.44 6.38
CA GLU A 17 -0.57 -10.45 5.44
C GLU A 17 -1.99 -10.88 5.80
N LYS A 18 -2.28 -11.23 7.07
CA LYS A 18 -3.64 -11.61 7.48
C LYS A 18 -4.68 -10.52 7.20
N LEU A 19 -4.33 -9.26 7.47
CA LEU A 19 -5.19 -8.10 7.21
C LEU A 19 -5.42 -7.91 5.71
N ALA A 20 -4.35 -7.98 4.91
CA ALA A 20 -4.43 -7.87 3.46
C ALA A 20 -5.22 -9.03 2.83
N SER A 21 -5.01 -10.27 3.30
CA SER A 21 -5.75 -11.44 2.82
C SER A 21 -7.26 -11.31 3.10
N LYS A 22 -7.63 -10.81 4.28
CA LYS A 22 -9.02 -10.54 4.62
C LYS A 22 -9.62 -9.45 3.73
N LEU A 23 -8.85 -8.39 3.45
CA LEU A 23 -9.25 -7.28 2.60
C LEU A 23 -9.46 -7.72 1.14
N CYS A 24 -8.53 -8.49 0.60
CA CYS A 24 -8.55 -8.99 -0.78
C CYS A 24 -9.43 -10.23 -0.95
N LYS A 25 -9.94 -10.83 0.14
CA LYS A 25 -10.74 -12.07 0.16
C LYS A 25 -10.02 -13.27 -0.47
N GLN A 26 -8.70 -13.29 -0.42
CA GLN A 26 -7.84 -14.38 -0.89
C GLN A 26 -6.50 -14.34 -0.14
N ASP A 27 -5.75 -15.44 -0.14
CA ASP A 27 -4.44 -15.46 0.52
C ASP A 27 -3.44 -14.62 -0.27
N VAL A 28 -2.73 -13.71 0.41
CA VAL A 28 -1.72 -12.84 -0.18
C VAL A 28 -0.42 -12.88 0.62
N LYS A 29 0.70 -12.68 -0.07
CA LYS A 29 2.04 -12.61 0.52
C LYS A 29 2.65 -11.24 0.35
N ILE A 30 3.30 -10.77 1.42
CA ILE A 30 3.97 -9.48 1.42
C ILE A 30 5.34 -9.59 0.75
N ASP A 31 5.57 -8.76 -0.26
CA ASP A 31 6.87 -8.62 -0.88
C ASP A 31 7.85 -7.88 0.03
N LYS A 32 9.15 -8.04 -0.26
CA LYS A 32 10.20 -7.21 0.34
C LYS A 32 9.92 -5.73 0.11
N SER A 33 10.31 -4.92 1.10
CA SER A 33 10.13 -3.47 1.06
C SER A 33 10.83 -2.84 -0.13
N TYR A 34 10.15 -1.90 -0.79
CA TYR A 34 10.72 -1.09 -1.84
C TYR A 34 10.57 0.38 -1.47
N THR A 35 11.69 1.11 -1.49
CA THR A 35 11.70 2.57 -1.39
C THR A 35 11.92 3.13 -2.78
N VAL A 36 10.98 3.94 -3.24
CA VAL A 36 11.00 4.50 -4.60
C VAL A 36 11.80 5.80 -4.60
N GLY A 37 12.86 5.85 -5.40
CA GLY A 37 13.56 7.09 -5.71
C GLY A 37 12.88 7.84 -6.86
N HIS A 38 11.86 8.65 -6.53
CA HIS A 38 11.06 9.48 -7.45
C HIS A 38 10.09 8.70 -8.37
N SER A 39 8.95 9.34 -8.67
CA SER A 39 7.68 8.74 -9.09
C SER A 39 7.80 7.52 -10.02
N ASN A 40 7.41 6.36 -9.51
CA ASN A 40 7.36 5.12 -10.30
C ASN A 40 5.91 4.67 -10.47
N VAL A 41 5.53 4.41 -11.71
CA VAL A 41 4.29 3.69 -12.02
C VAL A 41 4.55 2.22 -11.75
N VAL A 42 3.79 1.60 -10.85
CA VAL A 42 3.83 0.16 -10.62
C VAL A 42 2.60 -0.46 -11.26
N GLN A 43 2.77 -0.90 -12.50
CA GLN A 43 1.82 -1.74 -13.23
C GLN A 43 2.31 -3.18 -13.13
N GLN A 44 1.74 -3.97 -12.23
CA GLN A 44 1.92 -5.42 -12.24
C GLN A 44 0.56 -6.07 -12.02
N GLU A 45 0.20 -6.97 -12.92
CA GLU A 45 -1.11 -7.66 -12.95
C GLU A 45 -1.39 -8.52 -11.71
N ASN A 46 -0.35 -8.80 -10.91
CA ASN A 46 -0.41 -9.71 -9.76
C ASN A 46 -0.31 -9.00 -8.41
N ILE A 47 -0.44 -7.67 -8.35
CA ILE A 47 -0.47 -6.95 -7.06
C ILE A 47 -1.92 -6.69 -6.68
N LEU A 48 -2.31 -7.18 -5.51
CA LEU A 48 -3.68 -7.16 -5.01
C LEU A 48 -3.91 -6.06 -3.97
N ALA A 49 -2.86 -5.69 -3.25
CA ALA A 49 -2.89 -4.59 -2.31
C ALA A 49 -1.51 -3.95 -2.15
N VAL A 50 -1.51 -2.74 -1.60
CA VAL A 50 -0.30 -2.00 -1.26
C VAL A 50 -0.37 -1.50 0.17
N PHE A 51 0.68 -1.80 0.92
CA PHE A 51 0.99 -1.16 2.19
C PHE A 51 1.70 0.16 1.92
N VAL A 52 1.22 1.25 2.53
CA VAL A 52 1.79 2.59 2.39
C VAL A 52 2.08 3.16 3.77
N LYS A 53 3.36 3.41 4.07
CA LYS A 53 3.80 4.17 5.25
C LYS A 53 4.42 5.48 4.78
N LYS A 54 3.92 6.59 5.32
CA LYS A 54 4.44 7.93 4.98
C LYS A 54 5.81 8.09 5.64
N GLN A 55 6.87 8.26 4.85
CA GLN A 55 8.16 8.70 5.36
C GLN A 55 8.30 10.21 5.11
N SER A 56 8.65 10.96 6.17
CA SER A 56 9.22 12.31 6.04
C SER A 56 8.36 13.38 5.35
N GLY A 57 7.03 13.35 5.53
CA GLY A 57 6.16 14.40 4.97
C GLY A 57 5.78 14.21 3.48
N VAL A 58 6.49 13.39 2.71
CA VAL A 58 6.43 13.35 1.24
C VAL A 58 6.22 11.92 0.73
N GLY A 59 4.98 11.58 0.35
CA GLY A 59 4.71 10.29 -0.26
C GLY A 59 3.21 9.98 -0.40
N ALA A 60 2.80 9.54 -1.58
CA ALA A 60 1.42 9.15 -1.87
C ALA A 60 1.36 8.01 -2.89
N VAL A 61 0.22 7.32 -2.94
CA VAL A 61 -0.10 6.29 -3.92
C VAL A 61 -1.43 6.63 -4.56
N GLU A 62 -1.47 6.73 -5.88
CA GLU A 62 -2.72 6.77 -6.65
C GLU A 62 -3.11 5.36 -7.03
N ILE A 63 -4.40 5.03 -6.89
CA ILE A 63 -4.95 3.73 -7.26
C ILE A 63 -5.97 3.94 -8.36
N LEU A 64 -5.80 3.23 -9.47
CA LEU A 64 -6.70 3.21 -10.61
C LEU A 64 -7.60 1.96 -10.58
N PRO A 65 -8.86 2.08 -11.03
CA PRO A 65 -9.46 3.22 -11.76
C PRO A 65 -10.04 4.33 -10.86
N TYR A 66 -9.84 4.26 -9.55
CA TYR A 66 -10.49 5.16 -8.59
C TYR A 66 -10.03 6.61 -8.63
N ASN A 67 -8.96 6.93 -9.38
CA ASN A 67 -8.31 8.25 -9.40
C ASN A 67 -8.12 8.82 -7.99
N SER A 68 -7.84 7.94 -7.03
CA SER A 68 -7.79 8.30 -5.62
C SER A 68 -6.35 8.29 -5.15
N ILE A 69 -5.84 9.47 -4.80
CA ILE A 69 -4.54 9.63 -4.15
C ILE A 69 -4.73 9.34 -2.66
N ARG A 70 -3.94 8.39 -2.15
CA ARG A 70 -3.96 7.92 -0.77
C ARG A 70 -2.56 8.05 -0.18
N THR A 71 -2.50 8.50 1.07
CA THR A 71 -1.25 8.57 1.84
C THR A 71 -1.43 7.74 3.11
N GLY A 72 -0.32 7.26 3.67
CA GLY A 72 -0.33 6.79 5.06
C GLY A 72 -0.86 7.89 6.00
N PRO A 73 -1.60 7.55 7.07
CA PRO A 73 -2.28 8.51 7.95
C PRO A 73 -1.35 9.42 8.76
N GLY A 74 -0.04 9.18 8.78
CA GLY A 74 0.96 10.02 9.45
C GLY A 74 2.37 9.41 9.33
N GLU A 75 3.40 10.07 9.88
CA GLU A 75 4.80 9.55 9.83
C GLU A 75 4.98 8.20 10.53
N LYS A 76 4.16 7.93 11.55
CA LYS A 76 4.07 6.63 12.24
C LYS A 76 2.91 5.78 11.72
N GLY A 77 2.08 6.34 10.84
CA GLY A 77 0.86 5.72 10.35
C GLY A 77 1.04 4.94 9.06
N TRP A 78 0.28 3.86 8.91
CA TRP A 78 0.23 3.06 7.69
C TRP A 78 -1.20 2.82 7.20
N ALA A 79 -1.33 2.48 5.91
CA ALA A 79 -2.58 2.02 5.32
C ALA A 79 -2.33 0.83 4.39
N ILE A 80 -3.26 -0.13 4.36
CA ILE A 80 -3.34 -1.17 3.32
C ILE A 80 -4.49 -0.81 2.40
N LEU A 81 -4.19 -0.74 1.11
CA LEU A 81 -5.13 -0.33 0.06
C LEU A 81 -5.24 -1.46 -0.97
N PRO A 82 -6.45 -1.91 -1.33
CA PRO A 82 -6.61 -2.87 -2.41
C PRO A 82 -6.27 -2.20 -3.75
N ILE A 83 -5.60 -2.92 -4.65
CA ILE A 83 -5.35 -2.49 -6.03
C ILE A 83 -6.33 -3.24 -6.93
N VAL A 84 -6.99 -2.51 -7.81
CA VAL A 84 -7.98 -3.08 -8.73
C VAL A 84 -7.46 -3.14 -10.17
N GLU A 85 -6.71 -2.14 -10.62
CA GLU A 85 -6.01 -2.20 -11.92
C GLU A 85 -4.52 -1.93 -11.79
N ARG A 86 -4.14 -0.75 -11.28
CA ARG A 86 -2.74 -0.35 -11.13
C ARG A 86 -2.58 0.72 -10.07
N CYS A 87 -1.34 0.94 -9.64
CA CYS A 87 -1.01 2.05 -8.76
C CYS A 87 0.16 2.89 -9.28
N THR A 88 0.14 4.18 -8.97
CA THR A 88 1.23 5.10 -9.24
C THR A 88 1.76 5.63 -7.92
N LEU A 89 3.07 5.57 -7.74
CA LEU A 89 3.74 6.03 -6.52
C LEU A 89 4.29 7.44 -6.75
N PHE A 90 4.06 8.35 -5.81
CA PHE A 90 4.50 9.73 -5.85
C PHE A 90 5.36 10.06 -4.65
N GLY A 91 6.46 10.80 -4.85
CA GLY A 91 7.36 11.20 -3.76
C GLY A 91 8.25 10.05 -3.30
N GLN A 92 8.34 9.83 -1.99
CA GLN A 92 9.16 8.79 -1.36
C GLN A 92 8.40 8.01 -0.27
N PRO A 93 7.23 7.41 -0.57
CA PRO A 93 6.56 6.54 0.38
C PRO A 93 7.37 5.26 0.57
N LEU A 94 7.37 4.71 1.79
CA LEU A 94 7.77 3.33 1.99
C LEU A 94 6.58 2.46 1.58
N VAL A 95 6.79 1.59 0.60
CA VAL A 95 5.75 0.69 0.10
C VAL A 95 6.15 -0.77 0.21
N ARG A 96 5.14 -1.61 0.44
CA ARG A 96 5.22 -3.05 0.28
C ARG A 96 4.01 -3.51 -0.50
N PHE A 97 4.19 -4.48 -1.38
CA PHE A 97 3.12 -5.02 -2.19
C PHE A 97 2.64 -6.35 -1.62
N PHE A 98 1.35 -6.62 -1.78
CA PHE A 98 0.76 -7.91 -1.48
C PHE A 98 0.36 -8.58 -2.80
N ARG A 99 0.83 -9.80 -3.01
CA ARG A 99 0.54 -10.62 -4.21
C ARG A 99 -0.18 -11.90 -3.86
#